data_AF-A4CM91-F1
#
_entry.id   AF-A4CM91-F1
#
_cell.length_a   1.000
_cell.length_b   1.000
_cell.length_c   1.000
_cell.angle_alpha   90.00
_cell.angle_beta   90.00
_cell.angle_gamma   90.00
#
_symmetry.space_group_name_H-M   'P 1'
#
loop_
_entity.id
_entity.type
_entity.pdbx_description
1 polymer ?
#
loop_
_entity_poly.entity_id
_entity_poly.type
_entity_poly.pdbx_seq_one_letter_code
_entity_poly.pdbx_strand_id
1 'polypeptide(L)'
;MKELREALEADGFAAVRTYIQSGNLVFDFPGPPETRIGELIEKNFGFSPWVLALSPEELRQAAAANPFRDDAGKTVHFFFLDREPETVNRDLAEELRAHSEQWALTGRVAYLRAPDGIGRSKLASKMDRVFPGTQITARNRNTVEKLLGMLPEETGPGGEPS
;
A
#
# COMPACT_ATOMS: atom_id res chain seq x y z
N MET A 1 -2.06 -8.80 -16.72
CA MET A 1 -1.16 -9.32 -15.66
C MET A 1 0.08 -9.99 -16.25
N LYS A 2 -0.06 -11.03 -17.07
CA LYS A 2 1.07 -11.64 -17.78
C LYS A 2 1.80 -10.62 -18.65
N GLU A 3 1.05 -9.90 -19.48
CA GLU A 3 1.58 -8.83 -20.34
C GLU A 3 2.33 -7.72 -19.59
N LEU A 4 1.78 -7.21 -18.47
CA LEU A 4 2.47 -6.21 -17.66
C LEU A 4 3.77 -6.76 -17.06
N ARG A 5 3.76 -8.02 -16.61
CA ARG A 5 4.97 -8.68 -16.09
C ARG A 5 6.03 -8.81 -17.16
N GLU A 6 5.66 -9.30 -18.34
CA GLU A 6 6.57 -9.45 -19.48
C GLU A 6 7.13 -8.09 -19.92
N ALA A 7 6.31 -7.04 -19.90
CA ALA A 7 6.75 -5.68 -20.20
C ALA A 7 7.74 -5.15 -19.16
N LEU A 8 7.53 -5.41 -17.87
CA LEU A 8 8.46 -5.03 -16.80
C LEU A 8 9.78 -5.81 -16.89
N GLU A 9 9.72 -7.12 -17.13
CA GLU A 9 10.91 -7.98 -17.27
C GLU A 9 11.75 -7.57 -18.49
N ALA A 10 11.10 -7.25 -19.61
CA ALA A 10 11.78 -6.73 -20.81
C ALA A 10 12.44 -5.35 -20.57
N ASP A 11 12.01 -4.65 -19.53
CA ASP A 11 12.48 -3.32 -19.16
C ASP A 11 13.52 -3.33 -18.02
N GLY A 12 13.98 -4.52 -17.61
CA GLY A 12 15.04 -4.69 -16.63
C GLY A 12 14.57 -4.84 -15.18
N PHE A 13 13.25 -4.96 -14.94
CA PHE A 13 12.74 -5.40 -13.64
C PHE A 13 12.99 -6.91 -13.47
N ALA A 14 13.51 -7.30 -12.32
CA ALA A 14 13.75 -8.70 -11.98
C ALA A 14 12.74 -9.21 -10.92
N ALA A 15 12.66 -10.53 -10.79
CA ALA A 15 11.82 -11.23 -9.80
C ALA A 15 10.34 -10.76 -9.76
N VAL A 16 9.79 -10.34 -10.91
CA VAL A 16 8.48 -9.71 -11.00
C VAL A 16 7.36 -10.70 -10.64
N ARG A 17 6.67 -10.41 -9.55
CA ARG A 17 5.55 -11.17 -9.00
C ARG A 17 4.35 -10.26 -8.82
N THR A 18 3.16 -10.84 -8.94
CA THR A 18 1.89 -10.12 -8.88
C THR A 18 0.91 -10.80 -7.94
N TYR A 19 0.08 -10.05 -7.22
CA TYR A 19 -0.87 -10.62 -6.26
C TYR A 19 -2.33 -10.20 -6.47
N ILE A 20 -3.21 -11.20 -6.65
CA ILE A 20 -4.67 -11.21 -6.91
C ILE A 20 -5.11 -10.41 -8.15
N GLN A 21 -4.74 -9.13 -8.26
CA GLN A 21 -5.16 -8.18 -9.31
C GLN A 21 -3.99 -7.25 -9.70
N SER A 22 -4.16 -6.46 -10.76
CA SER A 22 -3.15 -5.53 -11.33
C SER A 22 -2.62 -4.45 -10.39
N GLY A 23 -3.22 -4.29 -9.21
CA GLY A 23 -2.81 -3.28 -8.26
C GLY A 23 -1.61 -3.62 -7.38
N ASN A 24 -1.05 -4.84 -7.43
CA ASN A 24 0.10 -5.20 -6.60
C ASN A 24 1.22 -5.88 -7.39
N LEU A 25 2.41 -5.29 -7.32
CA LEU A 25 3.64 -5.77 -7.95
C LEU A 25 4.73 -5.90 -6.88
N VAL A 26 5.50 -6.97 -6.94
CA VAL A 26 6.73 -7.18 -6.17
C VAL A 26 7.83 -7.45 -7.18
N PHE A 27 8.93 -6.72 -7.13
CA PHE A 27 10.00 -6.78 -8.12
C PHE A 27 11.31 -6.28 -7.49
N ASP A 28 12.40 -6.55 -8.18
CA ASP A 28 13.71 -5.96 -7.94
C ASP A 28 14.02 -5.00 -9.09
N PHE A 29 14.38 -3.75 -8.78
CA PHE A 29 14.71 -2.75 -9.78
C PHE A 29 15.69 -1.70 -9.20
N PRO A 30 16.79 -1.37 -9.91
CA PRO A 30 17.71 -0.34 -9.47
C PRO A 30 17.13 1.06 -9.76
N GLY A 31 16.68 1.75 -8.72
CA GLY A 31 16.23 3.15 -8.81
C GLY A 31 14.72 3.34 -8.60
N PRO A 32 14.19 4.56 -8.82
CA PRO A 32 12.78 4.88 -8.62
C PRO A 32 11.91 4.25 -9.72
N PRO A 33 11.06 3.26 -9.40
CA PRO A 33 10.33 2.50 -10.41
C PRO A 33 9.01 3.16 -10.86
N GLU A 34 8.48 4.14 -10.12
CA GLU A 34 7.09 4.61 -10.26
C GLU A 34 6.81 5.19 -11.64
N THR A 35 7.65 6.13 -12.09
CA THR A 35 7.52 6.74 -13.43
C THR A 35 7.61 5.69 -14.51
N ARG A 36 8.55 4.75 -14.39
CA ARG A 36 8.77 3.73 -15.41
C ARG A 36 7.62 2.74 -15.51
N ILE A 37 7.08 2.31 -14.37
CA ILE A 37 5.89 1.47 -14.32
C ILE A 37 4.70 2.22 -14.94
N GLY A 38 4.52 3.50 -14.63
CA GLY A 38 3.46 4.34 -15.22
C GLY A 38 3.53 4.38 -16.75
N GLU A 39 4.71 4.66 -17.30
CA GLU A 39 4.97 4.67 -18.76
C GLU A 39 4.68 3.31 -19.41
N LEU A 40 5.10 2.22 -18.78
CA LEU A 40 4.84 0.87 -19.29
C LEU A 40 3.36 0.53 -19.25
N ILE A 41 2.63 0.94 -18.21
CA ILE A 41 1.18 0.72 -18.14
C ILE A 41 0.47 1.54 -19.23
N GLU A 42 0.86 2.80 -19.43
CA GLU A 42 0.28 3.65 -20.46
C GLU A 42 0.53 3.09 -21.86
N LYS A 43 1.77 2.69 -22.16
CA LYS A 43 2.15 2.13 -23.45
C LYS A 43 1.39 0.84 -23.80
N ASN A 44 1.18 -0.05 -22.82
CA ASN A 44 0.58 -1.37 -23.08
C ASN A 44 -0.94 -1.40 -22.89
N PHE A 45 -1.49 -0.54 -22.02
CA PHE A 45 -2.91 -0.59 -21.64
C PHE A 45 -3.68 0.73 -21.86
N GLY A 46 -3.01 1.81 -22.27
CA GLY A 46 -3.65 3.06 -22.65
C GLY A 46 -4.14 3.92 -21.48
N PHE A 47 -3.64 3.68 -20.26
CA PHE A 47 -3.92 4.53 -19.10
C PHE A 47 -2.68 4.68 -18.21
N SER A 48 -2.57 5.80 -17.50
CA SER A 48 -1.43 6.11 -16.63
C SER A 48 -1.90 6.22 -15.16
N PRO A 49 -1.86 5.11 -14.40
CA PRO A 49 -2.27 5.14 -13.00
C PRO A 49 -1.18 5.80 -12.15
N TRP A 50 -1.57 6.39 -11.03
CA TRP A 50 -0.60 6.73 -10.00
C TRP A 50 -0.02 5.45 -9.39
N VAL A 51 1.31 5.41 -9.25
CA VAL A 51 2.07 4.27 -8.72
C VAL A 51 2.77 4.71 -7.44
N LEU A 52 2.65 3.90 -6.39
CA LEU A 52 3.41 4.05 -5.16
C LEU A 52 4.32 2.84 -5.00
N ALA A 53 5.63 3.06 -4.95
CA ALA A 53 6.57 2.03 -4.56
C ALA A 53 6.87 2.13 -3.06
N LEU A 54 6.99 0.96 -2.43
CA LEU A 54 7.40 0.81 -1.03
C LEU A 54 8.60 -0.12 -1.02
N SER A 55 9.67 0.27 -0.34
CA SER A 55 10.76 -0.63 -0.03
C SER A 55 10.29 -1.76 0.91
N PRO A 56 11.03 -2.89 0.98
CA PRO A 56 10.74 -3.95 1.93
C PRO A 56 10.62 -3.44 3.37
N GLU A 57 11.52 -2.54 3.78
CA GLU A 57 11.56 -1.98 5.12
C GLU A 57 10.33 -1.12 5.42
N GLU A 58 9.93 -0.25 4.50
CA GLU A 58 8.75 0.60 4.69
C GLU A 58 7.47 -0.23 4.82
N LEU A 59 7.35 -1.32 4.04
CA LEU A 59 6.20 -2.22 4.15
C LEU A 59 6.19 -2.96 5.50
N ARG A 60 7.35 -3.41 5.99
CA ARG A 60 7.50 -4.04 7.32
C ARG A 60 7.16 -3.07 8.44
N GLN A 61 7.69 -1.86 8.40
CA GLN A 61 7.41 -0.80 9.36
C GLN A 61 5.93 -0.45 9.39
N ALA A 62 5.30 -0.29 8.22
CA ALA A 62 3.87 -0.02 8.13
C ALA A 62 3.04 -1.14 8.76
N ALA A 63 3.39 -2.41 8.53
CA ALA A 63 2.71 -3.55 9.13
C ALA A 63 2.90 -3.61 10.65
N ALA A 64 4.12 -3.36 11.14
CA ALA A 64 4.43 -3.36 12.57
C ALA A 64 3.75 -2.21 13.33
N ALA A 65 3.59 -1.05 12.69
CA ALA A 65 2.95 0.13 13.26
C ALA A 65 1.41 0.08 13.28
N ASN A 66 0.79 -0.96 12.71
CA ASN A 66 -0.67 -1.11 12.69
C ASN A 66 -1.23 -1.36 14.11
N PRO A 67 -2.06 -0.45 14.67
CA PRO A 67 -2.63 -0.64 16.00
C PRO A 67 -3.74 -1.71 16.05
N PHE A 68 -4.30 -2.11 14.90
CA PHE A 68 -5.44 -3.04 14.79
C PHE A 68 -4.98 -4.46 14.40
N ARG A 69 -3.86 -4.93 14.97
CA ARG A 69 -3.25 -6.22 14.60
C ARG A 69 -4.08 -7.45 14.99
N ASP A 70 -4.92 -7.32 16.01
CA ASP A 70 -5.72 -8.44 16.55
C ASP A 70 -7.06 -8.62 15.81
N ASP A 71 -7.41 -7.70 14.90
CA ASP A 71 -8.65 -7.75 14.13
C ASP A 71 -8.54 -8.56 12.83
N ALA A 72 -9.68 -9.03 12.32
CA ALA A 72 -9.75 -9.76 11.07
C ALA A 72 -9.14 -8.96 9.91
N GLY A 73 -8.18 -9.53 9.17
CA GLY A 73 -7.40 -8.74 8.22
C GLY A 73 -8.18 -8.17 7.02
N LYS A 74 -9.41 -8.64 6.76
CA LYS A 74 -10.31 -8.03 5.75
C LYS A 74 -11.02 -6.77 6.24
N THR A 75 -11.07 -6.52 7.55
CA THR A 75 -11.73 -5.34 8.13
C THR A 75 -10.73 -4.24 8.41
N VAL A 76 -9.43 -4.52 8.38
CA VAL A 76 -8.36 -3.54 8.59
C VAL A 76 -7.75 -3.14 7.25
N HIS A 77 -7.65 -1.84 7.02
CA HIS A 77 -7.13 -1.25 5.79
C HIS A 77 -6.01 -0.27 6.09
N PHE A 78 -5.01 -0.31 5.23
CA PHE A 78 -3.84 0.54 5.20
C PHE A 78 -4.04 1.49 4.03
N PHE A 79 -4.12 2.78 4.32
CA PHE A 79 -4.12 3.85 3.34
C PHE A 79 -2.70 4.41 3.32
N PHE A 80 -1.95 4.05 2.30
CA PHE A 80 -0.59 4.54 2.10
C PHE A 80 -0.65 5.87 1.36
N LEU A 81 -0.08 6.90 1.98
CA LEU A 81 0.04 8.24 1.43
C LEU A 81 1.39 8.37 0.71
N ASP A 82 1.42 9.15 -0.36
CA ASP A 82 2.63 9.45 -1.13
C ASP A 82 3.68 10.23 -0.33
N ARG A 83 3.23 11.04 0.61
CA ARG A 83 4.05 11.79 1.57
C ARG A 83 3.37 11.88 2.93
N GLU A 84 4.12 12.34 3.94
CA GLU A 84 3.51 12.73 5.20
C GLU A 84 2.53 13.90 4.97
N PRO A 85 1.28 13.82 5.46
CA PRO A 85 0.29 14.84 5.20
C PRO A 85 0.64 16.12 5.96
N GLU A 86 0.75 17.24 5.24
CA GLU A 86 0.96 18.57 5.86
C GLU A 86 -0.23 18.99 6.73
N THR A 87 -1.44 18.55 6.35
CA THR A 87 -2.68 18.83 7.06
C THR A 87 -3.55 17.58 7.12
N VAL A 88 -4.26 17.42 8.24
CA VAL A 88 -5.19 16.31 8.47
C VAL A 88 -6.51 16.89 8.97
N ASN A 89 -7.59 16.68 8.23
CA ASN A 89 -8.92 17.11 8.63
C ASN A 89 -9.54 16.08 9.58
N ARG A 90 -9.11 16.13 10.85
CA ARG A 90 -9.57 15.21 11.90
C ARG A 90 -11.06 15.35 12.21
N ASP A 91 -11.59 16.57 12.15
CA ASP A 91 -13.01 16.82 12.42
C ASP A 91 -13.89 16.12 11.37
N LEU A 92 -13.53 16.23 10.09
CA LEU A 92 -14.19 15.51 9.01
C LEU A 92 -14.03 13.99 9.17
N ALA A 93 -12.85 13.53 9.58
CA ALA A 93 -12.63 12.10 9.81
C ALA A 93 -13.58 11.57 10.88
N GLU A 94 -13.72 12.26 12.01
CA GLU A 94 -14.64 11.86 13.09
C GLU A 94 -16.11 12.01 12.71
N GLU A 95 -16.48 13.04 11.93
CA GLU A 95 -17.85 13.20 11.42
C GLU A 95 -18.28 12.03 10.53
N LEU A 96 -17.37 11.56 9.67
CA LEU A 96 -17.65 10.49 8.70
C LEU A 96 -17.51 9.09 9.30
N ARG A 97 -16.76 8.94 10.40
CA ARG A 97 -16.49 7.67 11.05
C ARG A 97 -17.78 7.07 11.62
N ALA A 98 -18.06 5.82 11.29
CA ALA A 98 -19.13 5.08 11.95
C ALA A 98 -18.72 4.70 13.38
N HIS A 99 -19.70 4.48 14.26
CA HIS A 99 -19.43 4.20 15.68
C HIS A 99 -18.61 2.91 15.88
N SER A 100 -18.73 1.95 14.96
CA SER A 100 -17.99 0.69 14.93
C SER A 100 -16.55 0.82 14.40
N GLU A 101 -16.22 1.95 13.77
CA GLU A 101 -14.93 2.17 13.11
C GLU A 101 -13.91 2.80 14.05
N GLN A 102 -12.64 2.51 13.83
CA GLN A 102 -11.52 3.17 14.49
C GLN A 102 -10.46 3.49 13.44
N TRP A 103 -9.77 4.61 13.58
CA TRP A 103 -8.67 4.96 12.69
C TRP A 103 -7.49 5.54 13.46
N ALA A 104 -6.32 5.45 12.85
CA ALA A 104 -5.08 6.01 13.35
C ALA A 104 -4.21 6.47 12.17
N LEU A 105 -3.29 7.40 12.42
CA LEU A 105 -2.29 7.84 11.46
C LEU A 105 -0.91 7.67 12.08
N THR A 106 -0.02 6.96 11.40
CA THR A 106 1.39 6.83 11.78
C THR A 106 2.26 7.16 10.57
N GLY A 107 2.99 8.28 10.63
CA GLY A 107 3.76 8.80 9.49
C GLY A 107 2.88 8.96 8.25
N ARG A 108 3.24 8.25 7.18
CA ARG A 108 2.51 8.25 5.89
C ARG A 108 1.46 7.16 5.73
N VAL A 109 1.05 6.48 6.80
CA VAL A 109 0.05 5.40 6.73
C VAL A 109 -1.11 5.69 7.67
N ALA A 110 -2.30 5.80 7.09
CA ALA A 110 -3.54 5.83 7.85
C ALA A 110 -4.12 4.40 7.93
N TYR A 111 -4.45 3.97 9.13
CA TYR A 111 -5.05 2.67 9.42
C TYR A 111 -6.53 2.88 9.70
N LEU A 112 -7.37 2.07 9.08
CA LEU A 112 -8.81 2.06 9.34
C LEU A 112 -9.27 0.65 9.65
N ARG A 113 -9.85 0.48 10.83
CA ARG A 113 -10.64 -0.68 11.21
C ARG A 113 -12.11 -0.41 10.88
N ALA A 114 -12.63 -1.14 9.90
CA ALA A 114 -14.02 -1.07 9.43
C ALA A 114 -14.71 -2.45 9.52
N PRO A 115 -15.26 -2.82 10.70
CA PRO A 115 -15.86 -4.14 10.93
C PRO A 115 -17.05 -4.45 10.00
N ASP A 116 -17.84 -3.43 9.67
CA ASP A 116 -19.04 -3.55 8.83
C ASP A 116 -18.72 -3.60 7.32
N GLY A 117 -17.43 -3.54 6.98
CA GLY A 117 -16.88 -3.64 5.63
C GLY A 117 -16.53 -2.29 5.02
N ILE A 118 -15.35 -2.23 4.36
CA ILE A 118 -14.78 -1.00 3.81
C ILE A 118 -15.68 -0.29 2.78
N GLY A 119 -16.43 -1.07 1.98
CA GLY A 119 -17.34 -0.50 0.97
C GLY A 119 -18.54 0.25 1.54
N ARG A 120 -18.84 0.08 2.84
CA ARG A 120 -19.90 0.82 3.55
C ARG A 120 -19.36 2.03 4.33
N SER A 121 -18.05 2.12 4.46
CA SER A 121 -17.38 3.17 5.24
C SER A 121 -17.44 4.50 4.49
N LYS A 122 -18.15 5.48 5.06
CA LYS A 122 -18.13 6.85 4.55
C LYS A 122 -16.75 7.47 4.69
N LEU A 123 -16.08 7.22 5.81
CA LEU A 123 -14.71 7.64 6.07
C LEU A 123 -13.75 7.12 4.99
N ALA A 124 -13.77 5.81 4.69
CA ALA A 124 -12.94 5.24 3.63
C ALA A 124 -13.17 5.89 2.26
N SER A 125 -14.42 6.20 1.92
CA SER A 125 -14.79 6.80 0.63
C SER A 125 -14.38 8.27 0.46
N LYS A 126 -13.91 8.92 1.54
CA LYS A 126 -13.53 10.33 1.58
C LYS A 126 -12.13 10.53 2.16
N MET A 127 -11.30 9.49 2.15
CA MET A 127 -9.96 9.55 2.73
C MET A 127 -9.08 10.62 2.05
N ASP A 128 -9.30 10.88 0.77
CA ASP A 128 -8.70 11.98 0.00
C ASP A 128 -9.01 13.37 0.57
N ARG A 129 -10.20 13.56 1.15
CA ARG A 129 -10.59 14.81 1.79
C ARG A 129 -10.09 14.95 3.21
N VAL A 130 -9.86 13.82 3.89
CA VAL A 130 -9.24 13.78 5.22
C VAL A 130 -7.76 14.16 5.12
N PHE A 131 -7.09 13.74 4.05
CA PHE A 131 -5.68 14.05 3.77
C PHE A 131 -5.54 14.88 2.48
N PRO A 132 -6.02 16.14 2.49
CA PRO A 132 -6.05 16.95 1.29
C PRO A 132 -4.65 17.15 0.73
N GLY A 133 -4.54 17.06 -0.60
CA GLY A 133 -3.27 17.24 -1.28
C GLY A 133 -2.30 16.07 -1.15
N THR A 134 -2.75 14.87 -0.74
CA THR A 134 -1.94 13.64 -0.81
C THR A 134 -2.55 12.64 -1.80
N GLN A 135 -1.71 11.83 -2.43
CA GLN A 135 -2.17 10.69 -3.22
C GLN A 135 -2.22 9.45 -2.32
N ILE A 136 -3.30 8.66 -2.44
CA ILE A 136 -3.61 7.60 -1.48
C ILE A 136 -3.92 6.30 -2.21
N THR A 137 -3.36 5.20 -1.73
CA THR A 137 -3.73 3.84 -2.16
C THR A 137 -4.10 2.99 -0.95
N ALA A 138 -5.20 2.24 -1.06
CA ALA A 138 -5.72 1.44 0.05
C ALA A 138 -5.48 -0.05 -0.17
N ARG A 139 -4.95 -0.76 0.83
CA ARG A 139 -4.80 -2.22 0.84
C ARG A 139 -5.30 -2.78 2.16
N ASN A 140 -6.01 -3.90 2.12
CA ASN A 140 -6.39 -4.58 3.36
C ASN A 140 -5.18 -5.29 3.98
N ARG A 141 -5.26 -5.58 5.29
CA ARG A 141 -4.19 -6.24 6.03
C ARG A 141 -3.79 -7.59 5.40
N ASN A 142 -4.76 -8.41 4.96
CA ASN A 142 -4.47 -9.68 4.29
C ASN A 142 -3.56 -9.50 3.06
N THR A 143 -3.72 -8.39 2.34
CA THR A 143 -2.88 -8.07 1.17
C THR A 143 -1.48 -7.67 1.61
N VAL A 144 -1.37 -6.79 2.62
CA VAL A 144 -0.07 -6.39 3.18
C VAL A 144 0.71 -7.60 3.70
N GLU A 145 0.07 -8.48 4.47
CA GLU A 145 0.69 -9.71 4.98
C GLU A 145 1.13 -10.65 3.86
N LYS A 146 0.32 -10.77 2.80
CA LYS A 146 0.70 -11.60 1.67
C LYS A 146 1.87 -11.02 0.88
N LEU A 147 1.93 -9.69 0.73
CA LEU A 147 3.06 -9.01 0.11
C LEU A 147 4.33 -9.16 0.95
N LEU A 148 4.24 -9.03 2.27
CA LEU A 148 5.36 -9.31 3.18
C LEU A 148 5.89 -10.73 3.00
N GLY A 149 5.01 -11.73 2.91
CA GLY A 149 5.39 -13.11 2.64
C GLY A 149 5.93 -13.37 1.23
N MET A 150 5.92 -12.39 0.32
CA MET A 150 6.60 -12.45 -0.97
C MET A 150 7.98 -11.80 -0.94
N LEU A 151 8.26 -10.94 0.02
CA LEU A 151 9.57 -10.31 0.16
C LEU A 151 10.63 -11.33 0.60
N PRO A 152 11.90 -11.13 0.24
CA PRO A 152 12.98 -11.93 0.82
C PRO A 152 12.99 -11.79 2.34
N GLU A 153 13.38 -12.86 3.04
CA GLU A 153 13.61 -12.80 4.49
C GLU A 153 14.71 -11.79 4.80
N GLU A 154 14.64 -11.15 5.96
CA GLU A 154 15.70 -10.25 6.39
C GLU A 154 16.99 -11.04 6.57
N THR A 155 17.98 -10.76 5.71
CA THR A 155 19.37 -11.09 6.05
C THR A 155 19.80 -10.07 7.08
N GLY A 156 19.62 -10.40 8.36
CA GLY A 156 20.13 -9.58 9.45
C GLY A 156 21.64 -9.32 9.27
N PRO A 157 22.16 -8.16 9.72
CA PRO A 157 23.58 -7.88 9.65
C PRO A 157 24.29 -8.75 10.71
N GLY A 158 24.71 -9.96 10.36
CA GLY A 158 25.37 -10.83 11.34
C GLY A 158 25.60 -12.30 10.95
N GLY A 159 25.62 -12.63 9.67
CA GLY A 159 26.08 -13.96 9.24
C GLY A 159 27.60 -14.03 9.12
N GLU A 160 28.33 -13.90 10.23
CA GLU A 160 29.73 -14.35 10.26
C GLU A 160 29.74 -15.89 10.28
N PRO A 161 30.40 -16.56 9.32
CA PRO A 161 30.55 -18.01 9.36
C PRO A 161 31.48 -18.37 10.52
N SER A 162 30.98 -19.21 11.43
CA SER A 162 31.85 -20.00 12.33
C SER A 162 32.55 -21.11 11.54
#